data_AF-A0AAU2HXG1-F1
#
_entry.id   AF-A0AAU2HXG1-F1
#
_cell.length_a   1.000
_cell.length_b   1.000
_cell.length_c   1.000
_cell.angle_alpha   90.00
_cell.angle_beta   90.00
_cell.angle_gamma   90.00
#
_symmetry.space_group_name_H-M   'P 1'
#
loop_
_entity.id
_entity.type
_entity.pdbx_description
1 polymer ?
#
loop_
_entity_poly.entity_id
_entity_poly.type
_entity_poly.pdbx_seq_one_letter_code
_entity_poly.pdbx_strand_id
1 'polypeptide(L)'
;MSSMYRISEFAQRVGRSASTIRRWEREGRIAPQRVSGQRYFTDADVRQVLQPGFDESARQTIVYCRVSSPGQKDDLASQVQAMEEFCRGRGLAVDQWIREVGGGMNLQRKKFLALMDAIERGEVGTLVIAHKDRLARFGFDYLEHVATKNGCTIVVANQESLSPQEEMVQDLLAIVHTFSGRLHGLRRYEKTLKDELAGGGR
;
A
#
# COMPACT_ATOMS: atom_id res chain seq x y z
N MET A 1 7.92 19.32 10.25
CA MET A 1 8.99 19.51 11.26
C MET A 1 9.93 18.32 11.15
N SER A 2 11.21 18.53 10.86
CA SER A 2 12.17 17.43 10.76
C SER A 2 12.51 16.98 12.17
N SER A 3 12.16 15.74 12.54
CA SER A 3 12.48 15.22 13.87
C SER A 3 13.98 14.94 13.95
N MET A 4 14.62 15.32 15.06
CA MET A 4 16.04 15.02 15.33
C MET A 4 16.16 13.83 16.27
N TYR A 5 16.99 12.86 15.90
CA TYR A 5 17.19 11.59 16.60
C TYR A 5 18.61 11.47 17.11
N ARG A 6 18.77 11.01 18.36
CA ARG A 6 20.07 10.55 18.85
C ARG A 6 20.42 9.20 18.23
N ILE A 7 21.70 8.81 18.32
CA ILE A 7 22.20 7.58 17.68
C ILE A 7 21.44 6.31 18.09
N SER A 8 20.96 6.22 19.34
CA SER A 8 20.18 5.08 19.83
C SER A 8 18.80 5.02 19.19
N GLU A 9 18.11 6.15 19.10
CA GLU A 9 16.78 6.27 18.47
C GLU A 9 16.88 6.00 16.97
N PHE A 10 17.90 6.56 16.31
CA PHE A 10 18.19 6.30 14.92
C PHE A 10 18.43 4.81 14.65
N ALA A 11 19.28 4.18 15.46
CA ALA A 11 19.60 2.76 15.35
C ALA A 11 18.35 1.88 15.50
N GLN A 12 17.47 2.20 16.45
CA GLN A 12 16.19 1.52 16.62
C GLN A 12 15.29 1.66 15.38
N ARG A 13 15.19 2.86 14.81
CA ARG A 13 14.38 3.12 13.61
C ARG A 13 14.87 2.37 12.38
N VAL A 14 16.19 2.24 12.20
CA VAL A 14 16.77 1.52 11.05
C VAL A 14 16.97 0.02 11.32
N GLY A 15 16.57 -0.49 12.50
CA GLY A 15 16.71 -1.90 12.86
C GLY A 15 18.17 -2.40 12.94
N ARG A 16 19.07 -1.54 13.42
CA ARG A 16 20.51 -1.83 13.56
C ARG A 16 21.01 -1.48 14.96
N SER A 17 22.22 -1.92 15.30
CA SER A 17 22.85 -1.52 16.56
C SER A 17 23.54 -0.16 16.42
N ALA A 18 23.67 0.58 17.53
CA ALA A 18 24.40 1.84 17.55
C ALA A 18 25.87 1.69 17.09
N SER A 19 26.48 0.50 17.29
CA SER A 19 27.84 0.22 16.79
C SER A 19 27.89 0.12 15.26
N THR A 20 26.86 -0.44 14.62
CA THR A 20 26.73 -0.43 13.15
C THR A 20 26.61 1.00 12.61
N ILE A 21 25.85 1.87 13.28
CA ILE A 21 25.70 3.27 12.87
C ILE A 21 27.04 4.02 12.95
N ARG A 22 27.79 3.86 14.06
CA ARG A 22 29.14 4.43 14.18
C ARG A 22 30.10 3.92 13.12
N ARG A 23 29.97 2.63 12.74
CA ARG A 23 30.76 2.05 11.66
C ARG A 23 30.44 2.71 10.33
N TRP A 24 29.16 2.87 10.00
CA TRP A 24 28.72 3.55 8.78
C TRP A 24 29.15 5.02 8.71
N GLU A 25 29.17 5.74 9.84
CA GLU A 25 29.73 7.11 9.91
C GLU A 25 31.23 7.10 9.54
N ARG A 26 32.03 6.17 10.10
CA ARG A 26 33.47 6.06 9.77
C ARG A 26 33.71 5.65 8.32
N GLU A 27 32.81 4.85 7.75
CA GLU A 27 32.84 4.44 6.34
C GLU A 27 32.32 5.55 5.39
N GLY A 28 31.83 6.67 5.92
CA GLY A 28 31.29 7.78 5.12
C GLY A 28 29.91 7.51 4.48
N ARG A 29 29.21 6.46 4.91
CA ARG A 29 27.89 6.07 4.35
C ARG A 29 26.73 6.91 4.88
N ILE A 30 26.91 7.51 6.07
CA ILE A 30 25.95 8.40 6.72
C ILE A 30 26.70 9.56 7.37
N ALA A 31 26.14 10.76 7.35
CA ALA A 31 26.76 11.95 7.92
C ALA A 31 25.82 12.62 8.94
N PRO A 32 26.06 12.45 10.26
CA PRO A 32 25.21 13.06 11.27
C PRO A 32 25.38 14.58 11.31
N GLN A 33 24.30 15.29 11.61
CA GLN A 33 24.36 16.69 12.00
C GLN A 33 24.98 16.81 13.40
N ARG A 34 25.83 17.83 13.60
CA ARG A 34 26.50 18.05 14.88
C ARG A 34 26.00 19.33 15.52
N VAL A 35 25.36 19.21 16.68
CA VAL A 35 24.94 20.34 17.52
C VAL A 35 25.69 20.22 18.84
N SER A 36 26.55 21.20 19.13
CA SER A 36 27.41 21.21 20.33
C SER A 36 28.20 19.91 20.55
N GLY A 37 28.71 19.32 19.47
CA GLY A 37 29.50 18.07 19.50
C GLY A 37 28.68 16.78 19.62
N GLN A 38 27.36 16.86 19.83
CA GLN A 38 26.47 15.69 19.81
C GLN A 38 25.98 15.38 18.39
N ARG A 39 25.82 14.08 18.10
CA ARG A 39 25.34 13.58 16.81
C ARG A 39 23.82 13.50 16.80
N TYR A 40 23.24 14.09 15.76
CA TYR A 40 21.82 14.03 15.47
C TYR A 40 21.60 13.51 14.05
N PHE A 41 20.55 12.72 13.89
CA PHE A 41 20.06 12.21 12.63
C PHE A 41 18.64 12.70 12.40
N THR A 42 18.19 12.70 11.17
CA THR A 42 16.89 13.20 10.74
C THR A 42 16.08 12.07 10.12
N ASP A 43 14.79 12.33 9.85
CA ASP A 43 13.97 11.43 9.03
C ASP A 43 14.59 11.19 7.64
N ALA A 44 15.27 12.20 7.07
CA ALA A 44 15.99 12.05 5.80
C ALA A 44 17.14 11.03 5.91
N ASP A 45 17.90 11.05 7.01
CA ASP A 45 18.97 10.07 7.25
C ASP A 45 18.40 8.66 7.42
N VAL A 46 17.23 8.53 8.07
CA VAL A 46 16.56 7.23 8.24
C VAL A 46 16.14 6.69 6.88
N ARG A 47 15.56 7.55 6.04
CA ARG A 47 15.16 7.21 4.66
C ARG A 47 16.37 6.86 3.81
N GLN A 48 17.46 7.62 3.84
CA GLN A 48 18.68 7.32 3.08
C GLN A 48 19.23 5.92 3.38
N VAL A 49 19.18 5.50 4.65
CA VAL A 49 19.65 4.18 5.08
C VAL A 49 18.69 3.06 4.69
N LEU A 50 17.39 3.28 4.88
CA LEU A 50 16.37 2.25 4.62
C LEU A 50 16.01 2.15 3.13
N GLN A 51 16.20 3.24 2.37
CA GLN A 51 15.83 3.40 0.97
C GLN A 51 17.02 4.00 0.20
N PRO A 52 18.05 3.20 -0.11
CA PRO A 52 19.19 3.66 -0.91
C PRO A 52 18.70 4.15 -2.28
N GLY A 53 19.01 5.41 -2.63
CA GLY A 53 18.53 6.04 -3.87
C GLY A 53 17.27 6.90 -3.73
N PHE A 54 16.78 7.14 -2.50
CA PHE A 54 15.69 8.08 -2.22
C PHE A 54 16.05 9.50 -2.68
N ASP A 55 15.38 9.99 -3.73
CA ASP A 55 15.43 11.37 -4.19
C ASP A 55 14.01 11.94 -4.16
N GLU A 56 13.71 12.82 -3.20
CA GLU A 56 12.39 13.41 -3.00
C GLU A 56 11.93 14.22 -4.22
N SER A 57 12.86 14.77 -5.01
CA SER A 57 12.55 15.57 -6.20
C SER A 57 12.22 14.74 -7.44
N ALA A 58 12.61 13.46 -7.44
CA ALA A 58 12.39 12.54 -8.55
C ALA A 58 11.13 11.66 -8.37
N ARG A 59 10.41 11.79 -7.25
CA ARG A 59 9.27 10.94 -6.94
C ARG A 59 8.01 11.38 -7.69
N GLN A 60 7.29 10.40 -8.21
CA GLN A 60 6.10 10.61 -9.02
C GLN A 60 4.85 10.83 -8.16
N THR A 61 3.96 11.66 -8.68
CA THR A 61 2.56 11.74 -8.26
C THR A 61 1.72 10.90 -9.22
N ILE A 62 1.13 9.84 -8.68
CA ILE A 62 0.33 8.89 -9.46
C ILE A 62 -1.13 8.97 -9.04
N VAL A 63 -2.05 8.99 -10.02
CA VAL A 63 -3.47 8.79 -9.78
C VAL A 63 -3.84 7.36 -10.14
N TYR A 64 -4.52 6.65 -9.24
CA TYR A 64 -5.00 5.29 -9.46
C TYR A 64 -6.53 5.25 -9.50
N CYS A 65 -7.07 4.80 -10.63
CA CYS A 65 -8.50 4.65 -10.89
C CYS A 65 -8.83 3.17 -11.18
N ARG A 66 -9.91 2.68 -10.58
CA ARG A 66 -10.31 1.28 -10.64
C ARG A 66 -11.82 1.11 -10.70
N VAL A 67 -12.26 0.21 -11.58
CA VAL A 67 -13.61 -0.37 -11.62
C VAL A 67 -13.55 -1.89 -11.53
N SER A 68 -14.63 -2.54 -11.10
CA SER A 68 -14.63 -4.00 -10.89
C SER A 68 -14.79 -4.81 -12.18
N SER A 69 -15.50 -4.29 -13.18
CA SER A 69 -15.85 -5.00 -14.42
C SER A 69 -15.49 -4.22 -15.69
N PRO A 70 -15.11 -4.90 -16.80
CA PRO A 70 -14.91 -4.25 -18.10
C PRO A 70 -16.15 -3.54 -18.65
N GLY A 71 -17.35 -3.88 -18.17
CA GLY A 71 -18.58 -3.17 -18.52
C GLY A 71 -18.66 -1.74 -17.97
N GLN A 72 -17.87 -1.43 -16.95
CA GLN A 72 -17.85 -0.13 -16.26
C GLN A 72 -16.81 0.84 -16.88
N LYS A 73 -16.60 0.78 -18.20
CA LYS A 73 -15.62 1.65 -18.89
C LYS A 73 -15.98 3.13 -18.78
N ASP A 74 -17.27 3.44 -18.88
CA ASP A 74 -17.76 4.82 -18.80
C ASP A 74 -17.65 5.36 -17.37
N ASP A 75 -17.87 4.51 -16.36
CA ASP A 75 -17.61 4.85 -14.95
C ASP A 75 -16.13 5.14 -14.71
N LEU A 76 -15.24 4.35 -15.31
CA LEU A 76 -13.80 4.55 -15.21
C LEU A 76 -13.37 5.87 -15.86
N ALA A 77 -13.97 6.23 -17.00
CA ALA A 77 -13.73 7.51 -17.67
C ALA A 77 -14.23 8.69 -16.81
N SER A 78 -15.45 8.57 -16.27
CA SER A 78 -16.05 9.57 -15.38
C SER A 78 -15.24 9.76 -14.10
N GLN A 79 -14.75 8.67 -13.51
CA GLN A 79 -13.85 8.69 -12.36
C GLN A 79 -12.54 9.41 -12.69
N VAL A 80 -11.94 9.17 -13.85
CA VAL A 80 -10.71 9.86 -14.27
C VAL A 80 -10.97 11.37 -14.39
N GLN A 81 -12.06 11.79 -15.03
CA GLN A 81 -12.42 13.21 -15.15
C GLN A 81 -12.62 13.88 -13.79
N ALA A 82 -13.38 13.25 -12.89
CA ALA A 82 -13.60 13.78 -11.55
C ALA A 82 -12.29 13.88 -10.72
N MET A 83 -11.35 12.96 -10.94
CA MET A 83 -10.02 13.02 -10.35
C MET A 83 -9.13 14.08 -10.98
N GLU A 84 -9.27 14.37 -12.28
CA GLU A 84 -8.55 15.45 -12.97
C GLU A 84 -8.94 16.81 -12.37
N GLU A 85 -10.24 17.03 -12.18
CA GLU A 85 -10.77 18.23 -11.52
C GLU A 85 -10.27 18.36 -10.09
N PHE A 86 -10.30 17.28 -9.32
CA PHE A 86 -9.78 17.25 -7.96
C PHE A 86 -8.29 17.61 -7.91
N CYS A 87 -7.46 17.00 -8.76
CA CYS A 87 -6.03 17.24 -8.80
C CYS A 87 -5.72 18.69 -9.22
N ARG A 88 -6.44 19.20 -10.24
CA ARG A 88 -6.33 20.59 -10.69
C ARG A 88 -6.71 21.58 -9.60
N GLY A 89 -7.82 21.32 -8.89
CA GLY A 89 -8.29 22.16 -7.78
C GLY A 89 -7.33 22.20 -6.60
N ARG A 90 -6.51 21.16 -6.41
CA ARG A 90 -5.45 21.10 -5.39
C ARG A 90 -4.07 21.55 -5.88
N GLY A 91 -3.91 21.90 -7.15
CA GLY A 91 -2.62 22.25 -7.73
C GLY A 91 -1.61 21.09 -7.75
N LEU A 92 -2.10 19.84 -7.83
CA LEU A 92 -1.25 18.65 -7.91
C LEU A 92 -0.80 18.43 -9.35
N ALA A 93 0.51 18.44 -9.59
CA ALA A 93 1.09 17.98 -10.84
C ALA A 93 1.08 16.44 -10.86
N VAL A 94 0.32 15.85 -11.77
CA VAL A 94 0.20 14.38 -11.89
C VAL A 94 1.12 13.89 -13.00
N ASP A 95 2.03 12.97 -12.67
CA ASP A 95 2.98 12.37 -13.61
C ASP A 95 2.36 11.19 -14.36
N GLN A 96 1.49 10.43 -13.70
CA GLN A 96 0.93 9.22 -14.28
C GLN A 96 -0.51 8.94 -13.84
N TRP A 97 -1.31 8.46 -14.79
CA TRP A 97 -2.67 7.97 -14.57
C TRP A 97 -2.72 6.45 -14.79
N ILE A 98 -2.95 5.71 -13.71
CA ILE A 98 -3.13 4.26 -13.74
C ILE A 98 -4.61 3.94 -13.75
N ARG A 99 -5.07 3.27 -14.82
CA ARG A 99 -6.45 2.81 -14.99
C ARG A 99 -6.50 1.30 -14.96
N GLU A 100 -7.25 0.69 -14.04
CA GLU A 100 -7.30 -0.76 -13.89
C GLU A 100 -8.73 -1.30 -13.81
N VAL A 101 -8.95 -2.47 -14.41
CA VAL A 101 -10.19 -3.22 -14.28
C VAL A 101 -9.91 -4.46 -13.44
N GLY A 102 -10.63 -4.62 -12.35
CA GLY A 102 -10.54 -5.77 -11.47
C GLY A 102 -11.20 -5.52 -10.11
N GLY A 103 -11.69 -6.59 -9.48
CA GLY A 103 -12.41 -6.51 -8.21
C GLY A 103 -11.59 -5.91 -7.08
N GLY A 104 -12.26 -5.22 -6.14
CA GLY A 104 -11.64 -4.57 -4.98
C GLY A 104 -10.92 -5.53 -4.04
N MET A 105 -11.34 -6.79 -4.00
CA MET A 105 -10.75 -7.85 -3.17
C MET A 105 -9.53 -8.53 -3.81
N ASN A 106 -9.29 -8.33 -5.11
CA ASN A 106 -8.17 -8.96 -5.79
C ASN A 106 -6.89 -8.12 -5.60
N LEU A 107 -6.01 -8.51 -4.68
CA LEU A 107 -4.72 -7.84 -4.50
C LEU A 107 -3.63 -8.32 -5.49
N GLN A 108 -3.95 -9.25 -6.40
CA GLN A 108 -3.06 -9.75 -7.44
C GLN A 108 -3.27 -9.06 -8.79
N ARG A 109 -3.99 -7.93 -8.82
CA ARG A 109 -4.17 -7.14 -10.04
C ARG A 109 -2.81 -6.58 -10.49
N LYS A 110 -2.52 -6.66 -11.79
CA LYS A 110 -1.18 -6.44 -12.33
C LYS A 110 -0.67 -5.00 -12.12
N LYS A 111 -1.52 -3.99 -12.34
CA LYS A 111 -1.14 -2.58 -12.19
C LYS A 111 -1.09 -2.19 -10.71
N PHE A 112 -1.98 -2.74 -9.90
CA PHE A 112 -1.89 -2.62 -8.44
C PHE A 112 -0.55 -3.14 -7.90
N LEU A 113 -0.15 -4.37 -8.26
CA LEU A 113 1.14 -4.92 -7.81
C LEU A 113 2.32 -4.07 -8.29
N ALA A 114 2.33 -3.67 -9.57
CA ALA A 114 3.38 -2.80 -10.09
C ALA A 114 3.45 -1.44 -9.37
N LEU A 115 2.30 -0.87 -9.00
CA LEU A 115 2.20 0.35 -8.19
C LEU A 115 2.77 0.12 -6.78
N MET A 116 2.42 -0.99 -6.12
CA MET A 116 2.97 -1.32 -4.80
C MET A 116 4.49 -1.51 -4.86
N ASP A 117 5.01 -2.20 -5.88
CA ASP A 117 6.45 -2.37 -6.06
C ASP A 117 7.14 -1.02 -6.29
N ALA A 118 6.53 -0.11 -7.06
CA ALA A 118 7.06 1.25 -7.27
C ALA A 118 7.07 2.08 -5.98
N ILE A 119 6.03 1.95 -5.15
CA ILE A 119 6.00 2.55 -3.81
C ILE A 119 7.12 2.00 -2.94
N GLU A 120 7.33 0.68 -2.92
CA GLU A 120 8.39 0.03 -2.14
C GLU A 120 9.80 0.40 -2.62
N ARG A 121 9.99 0.63 -3.92
CA ARG A 121 11.24 1.18 -4.48
C ARG A 121 11.43 2.67 -4.19
N GLY A 122 10.43 3.35 -3.62
CA GLY A 122 10.49 4.77 -3.32
C GLY A 122 10.30 5.69 -4.53
N GLU A 123 9.75 5.18 -5.63
CA GLU A 123 9.53 5.93 -6.87
C GLU A 123 8.30 6.83 -6.79
N VAL A 124 7.34 6.51 -5.92
CA VAL A 124 6.03 7.19 -5.85
C VAL A 124 5.94 8.02 -4.58
N GLY A 125 5.90 9.34 -4.69
CA GLY A 125 5.83 10.27 -3.54
C GLY A 125 4.40 10.49 -3.08
N THR A 126 3.47 10.55 -4.04
CA THR A 126 2.05 10.77 -3.78
C THR A 126 1.22 9.80 -4.59
N LEU A 127 0.32 9.07 -3.94
CA LEU A 127 -0.70 8.27 -4.59
C LEU A 127 -2.06 8.90 -4.35
N VAL A 128 -2.77 9.27 -5.41
CA VAL A 128 -4.11 9.86 -5.33
C VAL A 128 -5.15 8.80 -5.73
N ILE A 129 -6.17 8.63 -4.90
CA ILE A 129 -7.30 7.73 -5.16
C ILE A 129 -8.63 8.42 -4.89
N ALA A 130 -9.68 8.04 -5.63
CA ALA A 130 -11.02 8.62 -5.44
C ALA A 130 -11.61 8.27 -4.08
N HIS A 131 -11.47 7.01 -3.66
CA HIS A 131 -11.97 6.47 -2.40
C HIS A 131 -11.11 5.27 -1.97
N LYS A 132 -11.10 4.92 -0.67
CA LYS A 132 -10.25 3.85 -0.11
C LYS A 132 -10.47 2.50 -0.80
N ASP A 133 -11.73 2.20 -1.12
CA ASP A 133 -12.13 0.94 -1.77
C ASP A 133 -11.70 0.81 -3.24
N ARG A 134 -11.26 1.91 -3.86
CA ARG A 134 -10.67 1.89 -5.20
C ARG A 134 -9.30 1.26 -5.16
N LEU A 135 -8.52 1.52 -4.10
CA LEU A 135 -7.23 0.88 -3.89
C LEU A 135 -7.41 -0.58 -3.47
N ALA A 136 -8.19 -0.86 -2.43
CA ALA A 136 -8.48 -2.22 -1.97
C ALA A 136 -9.77 -2.25 -1.14
N ARG A 137 -10.55 -3.32 -1.25
CA ARG A 137 -11.78 -3.50 -0.44
C ARG A 137 -11.48 -3.64 1.04
N PHE A 138 -10.37 -4.32 1.37
CA PHE A 138 -9.89 -4.53 2.74
C PHE A 138 -8.39 -4.27 2.82
N GLY A 139 -7.89 -4.06 4.03
CA GLY A 139 -6.46 -3.87 4.27
C GLY A 139 -5.93 -2.49 3.87
N PHE A 140 -6.81 -1.51 3.63
CA PHE A 140 -6.39 -0.14 3.30
C PHE A 140 -5.41 0.43 4.34
N ASP A 141 -5.72 0.30 5.63
CA ASP A 141 -4.87 0.86 6.70
C ASP A 141 -3.46 0.23 6.70
N TYR A 142 -3.36 -1.05 6.33
CA TYR A 142 -2.07 -1.72 6.16
C TYR A 142 -1.33 -1.21 4.91
N LEU A 143 -2.03 -1.04 3.78
CA LEU A 143 -1.44 -0.47 2.56
C LEU A 143 -0.98 0.97 2.78
N GLU A 144 -1.74 1.77 3.52
CA GLU A 144 -1.38 3.14 3.91
C GLU A 144 -0.15 3.16 4.83
N HIS A 145 -0.07 2.23 5.78
CA HIS A 145 1.11 2.06 6.62
C HIS A 145 2.36 1.73 5.79
N VAL A 146 2.24 0.79 4.85
CA VAL A 146 3.34 0.40 3.93
C VAL A 146 3.74 1.58 3.04
N ALA A 147 2.78 2.31 2.46
CA ALA A 147 3.05 3.48 1.65
C ALA A 147 3.80 4.56 2.44
N THR A 148 3.30 4.89 3.63
CA THR A 148 3.89 5.91 4.51
C THR A 148 5.32 5.52 4.91
N LYS A 149 5.54 4.25 5.26
CA LYS A 149 6.88 3.73 5.57
C LYS A 149 7.85 3.89 4.41
N ASN A 150 7.35 3.77 3.18
CA ASN A 150 8.13 3.95 1.96
C ASN A 150 8.16 5.40 1.43
N GLY A 151 7.71 6.37 2.23
CA GLY A 151 7.71 7.80 1.86
C GLY A 151 6.66 8.19 0.83
N CYS A 152 5.62 7.37 0.63
CA CYS A 152 4.48 7.66 -0.22
C CYS A 152 3.30 8.13 0.63
N THR A 153 2.72 9.28 0.28
CA THR A 153 1.48 9.79 0.90
C THR A 153 0.29 9.39 0.06
N ILE A 154 -0.71 8.74 0.66
CA ILE A 154 -1.97 8.42 -0.03
C ILE A 154 -2.97 9.55 0.20
N VAL A 155 -3.39 10.22 -0.88
CA VAL A 155 -4.43 11.27 -0.87
C VAL A 155 -5.75 10.66 -1.34
N VAL A 156 -6.74 10.68 -0.45
CA VAL A 156 -8.09 10.21 -0.76
C VAL A 156 -8.99 11.41 -1.06
N ALA A 157 -9.56 11.46 -2.27
CA ALA A 157 -10.48 12.53 -2.66
C ALA A 157 -11.82 12.46 -1.91
N ASN A 158 -12.16 11.27 -1.39
CA ASN A 158 -13.37 10.93 -0.64
C ASN A 158 -14.67 11.26 -1.41
N GLN A 159 -14.68 10.93 -2.70
CA GLN A 159 -15.87 11.09 -3.54
C GLN A 159 -16.75 9.84 -3.39
N GLU A 160 -17.75 9.89 -2.50
CA GLU A 160 -18.66 8.77 -2.23
C GLU A 160 -19.40 8.27 -3.47
N SER A 161 -19.72 9.16 -4.41
CA SER A 161 -20.34 8.83 -5.70
C SER A 161 -19.49 7.89 -6.56
N LEU A 162 -18.18 7.80 -6.29
CA LEU A 162 -17.24 6.93 -7.01
C LEU A 162 -17.02 5.57 -6.32
N SER A 163 -17.82 5.25 -5.30
CA SER A 163 -17.87 3.94 -4.61
C SER A 163 -19.23 3.24 -4.88
N PRO A 164 -19.38 2.51 -6.00
CA PRO A 164 -20.66 1.89 -6.34
C PRO A 164 -21.10 0.84 -5.32
N GLN A 165 -22.35 0.95 -4.86
CA GLN A 165 -22.96 0.00 -3.91
C GLN A 165 -23.02 -1.42 -4.50
N GLU A 166 -23.27 -1.54 -5.80
CA GLU A 166 -23.31 -2.83 -6.50
C GLU A 166 -22.00 -3.61 -6.35
N GLU A 167 -20.85 -2.94 -6.49
CA GLU A 167 -19.56 -3.59 -6.28
C GLU A 167 -19.39 -4.13 -4.85
N MET A 168 -19.91 -3.39 -3.85
CA MET A 168 -19.87 -3.82 -2.45
C MET A 168 -20.74 -5.06 -2.22
N VAL A 169 -21.94 -5.11 -2.80
CA VAL A 169 -22.83 -6.28 -2.71
C VAL A 169 -22.19 -7.50 -3.38
N GLN A 170 -21.60 -7.32 -4.56
CA GLN A 170 -20.91 -8.40 -5.26
C GLN A 170 -19.71 -8.93 -4.45
N ASP A 171 -18.94 -8.04 -3.84
CA ASP A 171 -17.83 -8.44 -2.96
C ASP A 171 -18.33 -9.24 -1.75
N LEU A 172 -19.44 -8.82 -1.12
CA LEU A 172 -20.07 -9.57 -0.02
C LEU A 172 -20.55 -10.96 -0.46
N LEU A 173 -21.22 -11.07 -1.61
CA LEU A 173 -21.68 -12.35 -2.14
C LEU A 173 -20.51 -13.29 -2.42
N ALA A 174 -19.40 -12.78 -2.97
CA ALA A 174 -18.19 -13.55 -3.22
C ALA A 174 -17.54 -14.03 -1.91
N ILE A 175 -17.55 -13.22 -0.85
CA ILE A 175 -17.13 -13.65 0.50
C ILE A 175 -18.02 -14.79 0.99
N VAL A 176 -19.33 -14.60 1.01
CA VAL A 176 -20.30 -15.61 1.49
C VAL A 176 -20.13 -16.92 0.71
N HIS A 177 -20.05 -16.85 -0.62
CA HIS A 177 -19.83 -18.01 -1.48
C HIS A 177 -18.54 -18.76 -1.12
N THR A 178 -17.43 -18.03 -0.90
CA THR A 178 -16.13 -18.62 -0.54
C THR A 178 -16.19 -19.35 0.80
N PHE A 179 -16.82 -18.73 1.81
CA PHE A 179 -16.99 -19.35 3.12
C PHE A 179 -17.98 -20.51 3.11
N SER A 180 -19.10 -20.42 2.38
CA SER A 180 -20.05 -21.52 2.22
C SER A 180 -19.41 -22.73 1.54
N GLY A 181 -18.66 -22.53 0.45
CA GLY A 181 -17.92 -23.60 -0.20
C GLY A 181 -16.93 -24.30 0.74
N ARG A 182 -16.19 -23.52 1.55
CA ARG A 182 -15.28 -24.05 2.56
C ARG A 182 -16.00 -24.85 3.66
N LEU A 183 -17.15 -24.36 4.15
CA LEU A 183 -17.96 -25.06 5.14
C LEU A 183 -18.50 -26.39 4.59
N HIS A 184 -18.97 -26.42 3.35
CA HIS A 184 -19.41 -27.66 2.71
C HIS A 184 -18.25 -28.64 2.52
N GLY A 185 -17.07 -28.14 2.12
CA GLY A 185 -15.84 -28.95 2.02
C GLY A 185 -15.43 -29.56 3.36
N LEU A 186 -15.47 -28.77 4.44
CA LEU A 186 -15.15 -29.23 5.80
C LEU A 186 -16.13 -30.32 6.28
N ARG A 187 -17.45 -30.13 6.07
CA ARG A 187 -18.46 -31.15 6.41
C ARG A 187 -18.25 -32.46 5.66
N ARG A 188 -17.89 -32.38 4.37
CA ARG A 188 -17.60 -33.56 3.54
C ARG A 188 -16.35 -34.28 4.04
N TYR A 189 -15.30 -33.55 4.35
CA TYR A 189 -14.04 -34.08 4.89
C TYR A 189 -14.25 -34.77 6.26
N GLU A 190 -14.99 -34.13 7.16
CA GLU A 190 -15.33 -34.71 8.47
C GLU A 190 -16.13 -36.01 8.35
N LYS A 191 -17.03 -36.08 7.37
CA LYS A 191 -17.78 -37.31 7.07
C LYS A 191 -16.87 -38.43 6.55
N THR A 192 -15.99 -38.12 5.58
CA THR A 192 -15.02 -39.10 5.04
C THR A 192 -14.11 -39.65 6.13
N LEU A 193 -13.58 -38.81 7.01
CA LEU A 193 -12.75 -39.25 8.15
C LEU A 193 -13.51 -40.18 9.10
N LYS A 194 -14.77 -39.88 9.40
CA LYS A 194 -15.60 -40.74 10.26
C LYS A 194 -15.87 -42.10 9.62
N ASP A 195 -16.14 -42.13 8.31
CA ASP A 195 -16.39 -43.36 7.56
C ASP A 195 -15.11 -44.22 7.45
N GLU A 196 -13.93 -43.61 7.25
CA GLU A 196 -12.63 -44.30 7.22
C GLU A 196 -12.22 -44.86 8.59
N LEU A 197 -12.42 -44.09 9.67
CA LEU A 197 -12.15 -44.53 11.05
C LEU A 197 -13.12 -45.65 11.50
N ALA A 198 -14.36 -45.64 11.00
CA ALA A 198 -15.34 -46.70 11.27
C ALA A 198 -15.11 -47.98 10.44
N GLY A 199 -14.45 -47.87 9.27
CA GLY A 199 -14.20 -48.98 8.35
C GLY A 199 -12.91 -49.78 8.61
N GLY A 200 -11.96 -49.25 9.40
CA GLY A 200 -10.65 -49.86 9.67
C GLY A 200 -10.62 -50.97 10.74
N GLY A 201 -11.78 -51.40 11.25
CA GLY A 201 -11.90 -52.45 12.25
C GLY A 201 -12.56 -53.72 11.69
N ARG A 202 -11.88 -54.45 10.80
CA ARG A 202 -12.17 -55.85 10.45
C ARG A 202 -10.89 -56.60 10.18
#